data_AF-A0A8W8NJV0-F1
#
_entry.id   AF-A0A8W8NJV0-F1
#
_cell.length_a   1.000
_cell.length_b   1.000
_cell.length_c   1.000
_cell.angle_alpha   90.00
_cell.angle_beta   90.00
_cell.angle_gamma   90.00
#
_symmetry.space_group_name_H-M   'P 1'
#
loop_
_entity.id
_entity.type
_entity.pdbx_description
1 polymer ?
#
loop_
_entity_poly.entity_id
_entity_poly.type
_entity_poly.pdbx_seq_one_letter_code
_entity_poly.pdbx_strand_id
1 'polypeptide(L)'
;LASPYWIFIESDGDKVYSGLWKTCAYSKLFDKSQCFDLPLIPDWLKAVRATSILGLLLVLVALVMLILRMSVMKDRKPALLAAIGTTFVGALFILVSIAVYASKKEEFDKGTVTIANYHFAFAFSIIAMLAALGAGAIMMIEVVKS
;
A
#
# COMPACT_ATOMS: atom_id res chain seq x y z
N LEU A 1 -0.88 -4.73 0.14
CA LEU A 1 0.58 -4.87 0.34
C LEU A 1 1.13 -6.24 -0.06
N ALA A 2 0.66 -7.37 0.52
CA ALA A 2 1.18 -8.71 0.21
C ALA A 2 0.66 -9.32 -1.12
N SER A 3 -0.47 -8.83 -1.62
CA SER A 3 -1.12 -9.32 -2.83
C SER A 3 -0.29 -9.03 -4.11
N PRO A 4 -0.16 -10.00 -5.04
CA PRO A 4 0.52 -9.82 -6.33
C PRO A 4 -0.34 -9.06 -7.35
N TYR A 5 -1.50 -8.51 -6.95
CA TYR A 5 -2.48 -7.92 -7.84
C TYR A 5 -2.43 -6.38 -7.83
N TRP A 6 -1.25 -5.79 -8.05
CA TRP A 6 -1.12 -4.33 -8.19
C TRP A 6 -1.33 -3.89 -9.63
N ILE A 7 -0.69 -4.59 -10.56
CA ILE A 7 -0.89 -4.40 -12.00
C ILE A 7 -1.19 -5.74 -12.67
N PHE A 8 -1.86 -5.65 -13.81
CA PHE A 8 -2.25 -6.76 -14.64
C PHE A 8 -1.90 -6.45 -16.09
N ILE A 9 -1.28 -7.42 -16.76
CA ILE A 9 -0.92 -7.38 -18.17
C ILE A 9 -1.49 -8.64 -18.81
N GLU A 10 -2.14 -8.51 -19.95
CA GLU A 10 -2.69 -9.63 -20.72
C GLU A 10 -2.17 -9.58 -22.15
N SER A 11 -1.59 -10.68 -22.62
CA SER A 11 -1.06 -10.82 -23.97
C SER A 11 -1.38 -12.21 -24.51
N ASP A 12 -2.11 -12.27 -25.62
CA ASP A 12 -2.46 -13.53 -26.33
C ASP A 12 -3.04 -14.65 -25.43
N GLY A 13 -3.79 -14.25 -24.39
CA GLY A 13 -4.41 -15.15 -23.41
C GLY A 13 -3.50 -15.54 -22.23
N ASP A 14 -2.21 -15.19 -22.27
CA ASP A 14 -1.33 -15.24 -21.11
C ASP A 14 -1.55 -14.01 -20.23
N LYS A 15 -1.58 -14.22 -18.91
CA LYS A 15 -1.94 -13.20 -17.92
C LYS A 15 -0.82 -13.04 -16.91
N VAL A 16 -0.33 -11.83 -16.72
CA VAL A 16 0.72 -11.52 -15.76
C VAL A 16 0.18 -10.56 -14.71
N TYR A 17 0.23 -10.99 -13.46
CA TYR A 17 -0.09 -10.21 -12.28
C TYR A 17 1.19 -9.84 -11.57
N SER A 18 1.48 -8.56 -11.44
CA SER A 18 2.65 -8.09 -10.72
C SER A 18 2.26 -7.31 -9.48
N GLY A 19 2.88 -7.63 -8.36
CA GLY A 19 2.76 -6.89 -7.12
C GLY A 19 4.11 -6.46 -6.57
N LEU A 20 4.10 -5.98 -5.33
CA LEU A 20 5.33 -5.51 -4.69
C LEU A 20 6.34 -6.63 -4.51
N TRP A 21 5.90 -7.82 -4.10
CA TRP A 21 6.77 -8.90 -3.63
C TRP A 21 7.00 -9.99 -4.66
N LYS A 22 5.92 -10.40 -5.34
CA LYS A 22 5.87 -11.52 -6.26
C LYS A 22 5.19 -11.12 -7.56
N THR A 23 5.57 -11.80 -8.62
CA THR A 23 4.90 -11.74 -9.91
C THR A 23 4.38 -13.13 -10.22
N CYS A 24 3.12 -13.21 -10.64
CA CYS A 24 2.45 -14.44 -11.01
C CYS A 24 2.06 -14.36 -12.48
N ALA A 25 2.53 -15.32 -13.27
CA ALA A 25 2.18 -15.48 -14.67
C ALA A 25 1.29 -16.72 -14.83
N TYR A 26 0.23 -16.58 -15.59
CA TYR A 26 -0.65 -17.65 -16.04
C TYR A 26 -0.42 -17.86 -17.53
N SER A 27 -0.05 -19.08 -17.90
CA SER A 27 0.13 -19.45 -19.30
C SER A 27 -1.05 -20.29 -19.77
N LYS A 28 -1.71 -19.83 -20.85
CA LYS A 28 -2.84 -20.52 -21.47
C LYS A 28 -2.41 -21.83 -22.14
N LEU A 29 -1.17 -21.90 -22.64
CA LEU A 29 -0.61 -23.10 -23.30
C LEU A 29 -0.47 -24.30 -22.34
N PHE A 30 -0.17 -24.02 -21.07
CA PHE A 30 0.07 -25.05 -20.06
C PHE A 30 -1.04 -25.14 -19.00
N ASP A 31 -2.06 -24.28 -19.09
CA ASP A 31 -3.16 -24.13 -18.13
C ASP A 31 -2.67 -24.07 -16.66
N LYS A 32 -1.57 -23.34 -16.45
CA LYS A 32 -0.90 -23.25 -15.15
C LYS A 32 -0.54 -21.83 -14.80
N SER A 33 -0.72 -21.50 -13.52
CA SER A 33 -0.17 -20.31 -12.90
C SER A 33 1.14 -20.64 -12.20
N GLN A 34 2.16 -19.81 -12.43
CA GLN A 34 3.44 -19.85 -11.75
C GLN A 34 3.70 -18.50 -11.13
N CYS A 35 4.10 -18.50 -9.86
CA CYS A 35 4.52 -17.31 -9.15
C CYS A 35 6.02 -17.41 -8.86
N PHE A 36 6.72 -16.33 -9.15
CA PHE A 36 8.15 -16.22 -8.89
C PHE A 36 8.43 -14.95 -8.10
N ASP A 37 9.45 -15.04 -7.25
CA ASP A 37 10.03 -13.88 -6.59
C ASP A 37 10.87 -13.10 -7.60
N LEU A 38 10.86 -11.77 -7.51
CA LEU A 38 11.68 -10.94 -8.39
C LEU A 38 13.17 -11.17 -8.07
N PRO A 39 13.96 -11.77 -8.98
CA PRO A 39 15.36 -12.11 -8.68
C PRO A 39 16.24 -10.86 -8.56
N LEU A 40 15.88 -9.78 -9.27
CA LEU A 40 16.51 -8.48 -9.17
C LEU A 40 15.44 -7.44 -8.86
N ILE A 41 15.48 -6.89 -7.65
CA ILE A 41 14.54 -5.85 -7.22
C ILE A 41 15.16 -4.49 -7.57
N PRO A 42 14.56 -3.68 -8.46
CA PRO A 42 15.08 -2.37 -8.77
C PRO A 42 14.98 -1.44 -7.56
N ASP A 43 15.88 -0.47 -7.45
CA ASP A 43 15.99 0.36 -6.24
C ASP A 43 14.73 1.17 -5.94
N TRP A 44 14.00 1.60 -6.98
CA TRP A 44 12.71 2.26 -6.81
C TRP A 44 11.68 1.32 -6.15
N LEU A 45 11.68 0.03 -6.49
CA LEU A 45 10.76 -0.95 -5.90
C LEU A 45 11.18 -1.30 -4.47
N LYS A 46 12.49 -1.29 -4.17
CA LYS A 46 12.98 -1.37 -2.78
C LYS A 46 12.46 -0.21 -1.95
N ALA A 47 12.54 1.02 -2.49
CA ALA A 47 12.02 2.21 -1.82
C ALA A 47 10.50 2.14 -1.59
N VAL A 48 9.73 1.72 -2.62
CA VAL A 48 8.28 1.49 -2.51
C VAL A 48 7.95 0.46 -1.42
N ARG A 49 8.67 -0.67 -1.38
CA ARG A 49 8.48 -1.69 -0.33
C ARG A 49 8.77 -1.13 1.06
N ALA A 50 9.86 -0.36 1.21
CA ALA A 50 10.25 0.21 2.50
C ALA A 50 9.23 1.24 3.00
N THR A 51 8.81 2.19 2.17
CA THR A 51 7.81 3.21 2.53
C THR A 51 6.44 2.59 2.79
N SER A 52 6.05 1.58 2.00
CA SER A 52 4.87 0.76 2.25
C SER A 52 4.86 0.10 3.63
N ILE A 53 5.98 -0.53 4.03
CA ILE A 53 6.09 -1.20 5.34
C ILE A 53 6.08 -0.16 6.47
N LEU A 54 6.84 0.92 6.34
CA LEU A 54 6.87 1.99 7.34
C LEU A 54 5.49 2.63 7.52
N GLY A 55 4.78 2.89 6.42
CA GLY A 55 3.41 3.40 6.45
C GLY A 55 2.46 2.46 7.18
N LEU A 56 2.52 1.15 6.89
CA LEU A 56 1.71 0.14 7.58
C LEU A 56 2.03 0.07 9.08
N LEU A 57 3.31 0.04 9.45
CA LEU A 57 3.73 -0.03 10.85
C LEU A 57 3.26 1.19 11.65
N LEU A 58 3.37 2.39 11.06
CA LEU A 58 2.89 3.61 11.73
C LEU A 58 1.38 3.64 11.91
N VAL A 59 0.61 3.19 10.91
CA VAL A 59 -0.84 3.05 11.03
C VAL A 59 -1.22 1.99 12.08
N LEU A 60 -0.48 0.88 12.16
CA LEU A 60 -0.67 -0.13 13.21
C LEU A 60 -0.37 0.43 14.60
N VAL A 61 0.72 1.19 14.77
CA VAL A 61 1.03 1.87 16.03
C VAL A 61 -0.08 2.83 16.41
N ALA A 62 -0.60 3.62 15.46
CA ALA A 62 -1.72 4.52 15.70
C ALA A 62 -2.98 3.76 16.16
N LEU A 63 -3.29 2.62 15.52
CA LEU A 63 -4.41 1.75 15.90
C LEU A 63 -4.26 1.21 17.33
N VAL A 64 -3.06 0.73 17.68
CA VAL A 64 -2.77 0.24 19.05
C VAL A 64 -2.92 1.38 20.06
N MET A 65 -2.42 2.57 19.76
CA MET A 65 -2.56 3.74 20.63
C MET A 65 -4.02 4.14 20.83
N LEU A 66 -4.84 4.06 19.78
CA LEU A 66 -6.28 4.28 19.85
C LEU A 66 -6.99 3.25 20.74
N ILE A 67 -6.67 1.96 20.59
CA ILE A 67 -7.22 0.89 21.43
C ILE A 67 -6.82 1.11 22.89
N LEU A 68 -5.53 1.39 23.15
CA LEU A 68 -5.03 1.67 24.50
C LEU A 68 -5.72 2.87 25.13
N ARG A 69 -6.02 3.92 24.35
CA ARG A 69 -6.80 5.07 24.83
C ARG A 69 -8.23 4.65 25.21
N MET A 70 -8.91 3.85 24.39
CA MET A 70 -10.28 3.41 24.67
C MET A 70 -10.36 2.47 25.89
N SER A 71 -9.36 1.60 26.08
CA SER A 71 -9.39 0.56 27.12
C SER A 71 -8.77 1.00 28.46
N VAL A 72 -7.62 1.69 28.44
CA VAL A 72 -6.78 1.86 29.66
C VAL A 72 -6.41 3.33 29.93
N MET A 73 -6.22 4.16 28.91
CA MET A 73 -5.61 5.50 29.02
C MET A 73 -6.57 6.64 28.64
N LYS A 74 -7.77 6.63 29.23
CA LYS A 74 -8.92 7.48 28.83
C LYS A 74 -8.62 8.98 28.71
N ASP A 75 -7.70 9.52 29.53
CA ASP A 75 -7.41 10.97 29.60
C ASP A 75 -6.00 11.40 29.16
N ARG A 76 -5.21 10.52 28.53
CA ARG A 76 -3.84 10.86 28.13
C ARG A 76 -3.84 11.61 26.78
N LYS A 77 -4.00 12.94 26.84
CA LYS A 77 -3.80 13.88 25.71
C LYS A 77 -2.55 13.59 24.84
N PRO A 78 -1.36 13.26 25.41
CA PRO A 78 -0.19 12.97 24.57
C PRO A 78 -0.32 11.69 23.73
N ALA A 79 -1.07 10.68 24.19
CA ALA A 79 -1.27 9.45 23.41
C ALA A 79 -2.14 9.70 22.17
N LEU A 80 -3.12 10.59 22.27
CA LEU A 80 -3.97 11.01 21.16
C LEU A 80 -3.17 11.83 20.12
N LEU A 81 -2.36 12.78 20.58
CA LEU A 81 -1.49 13.56 19.69
C LEU A 81 -0.47 12.67 18.98
N ALA A 82 0.11 11.70 19.69
CA ALA A 82 1.00 10.70 19.08
C ALA A 82 0.26 9.88 18.02
N ALA A 83 -0.94 9.38 18.32
CA ALA A 83 -1.76 8.61 17.37
C ALA A 83 -2.08 9.40 16.10
N ILE A 84 -2.46 10.68 16.24
CA ILE A 84 -2.71 11.60 15.11
C ILE A 84 -1.45 11.74 14.27
N GLY A 85 -0.32 12.08 14.90
CA GLY A 85 0.95 12.26 14.22
C GLY A 85 1.37 11.01 13.44
N THR A 86 1.33 9.83 14.09
CA THR A 86 1.68 8.57 13.44
C THR A 86 0.72 8.21 12.30
N THR A 87 -0.57 8.57 12.40
CA THR A 87 -1.55 8.29 11.34
C THR A 87 -1.27 9.13 10.09
N PHE A 88 -1.02 10.44 10.25
CA PHE A 88 -0.70 11.32 9.13
C PHE A 88 0.63 10.96 8.47
N VAL A 89 1.67 10.72 9.27
CA VAL A 89 2.98 10.31 8.75
C VAL A 89 2.88 8.95 8.06
N GLY A 90 2.12 8.00 8.62
CA GLY A 90 1.84 6.71 7.99
C GLY A 90 1.14 6.85 6.64
N ALA A 91 0.11 7.70 6.55
CA ALA A 91 -0.59 7.98 5.31
C ALA A 91 0.32 8.62 4.25
N LEU A 92 1.23 9.53 4.64
CA LEU A 92 2.21 10.12 3.73
C LEU A 92 3.17 9.07 3.15
N PHE A 93 3.65 8.12 3.96
CA PHE A 93 4.50 7.04 3.44
C PHE A 93 3.75 6.13 2.45
N ILE A 94 2.48 5.83 2.71
CA ILE A 94 1.63 5.07 1.78
C ILE A 94 1.42 5.87 0.48
N LEU A 95 1.17 7.18 0.57
CA LEU A 95 1.05 8.07 -0.59
C LEU A 95 2.32 8.03 -1.45
N VAL A 96 3.50 8.21 -0.84
CA VAL A 96 4.78 8.16 -1.55
C VAL A 96 4.98 6.81 -2.24
N SER A 97 4.64 5.71 -1.56
CA SER A 97 4.69 4.37 -2.15
C SER A 97 3.81 4.24 -3.39
N ILE A 98 2.57 4.74 -3.33
CA ILE A 98 1.61 4.69 -4.44
C ILE A 98 2.09 5.59 -5.60
N ALA A 99 2.54 6.81 -5.29
CA ALA A 99 2.99 7.78 -6.29
C ALA A 99 4.24 7.31 -7.04
N VAL A 100 5.24 6.79 -6.34
CA VAL A 100 6.46 6.23 -6.97
C VAL A 100 6.09 5.03 -7.83
N TYR A 101 5.26 4.11 -7.34
CA TYR A 101 4.83 2.96 -8.12
C TYR A 101 4.06 3.38 -9.39
N ALA A 102 3.15 4.36 -9.27
CA ALA A 102 2.38 4.89 -10.39
C ALA A 102 3.25 5.58 -11.44
N SER A 103 4.29 6.31 -11.01
CA SER A 103 5.25 6.98 -11.91
C SER A 103 6.02 6.01 -12.80
N LYS A 104 6.11 4.74 -12.39
CA LYS A 104 6.82 3.67 -13.11
C LYS A 104 5.91 2.85 -14.02
N LYS A 105 4.62 3.17 -14.11
CA LYS A 105 3.67 2.47 -14.99
C LYS A 105 4.14 2.43 -16.45
N GLU A 106 4.62 3.56 -16.97
CA GLU A 106 5.08 3.66 -18.37
C GLU A 106 6.29 2.76 -18.67
N GLU A 107 7.11 2.42 -17.68
CA GLU A 107 8.23 1.49 -17.86
C GLU A 107 7.73 0.05 -18.09
N PHE A 108 6.55 -0.31 -17.56
CA PHE A 108 5.92 -1.60 -17.83
C PHE A 108 5.32 -1.65 -19.23
N ASP A 109 4.88 -0.51 -19.78
CA ASP A 109 4.35 -0.41 -21.14
C ASP A 109 5.49 -0.38 -22.18
N LYS A 110 6.66 0.18 -21.82
CA LYS A 110 7.87 0.23 -22.67
C LYS A 110 8.59 -1.13 -22.71
N GLY A 111 8.00 -2.09 -23.41
CA GLY A 111 8.60 -3.42 -23.62
C GLY A 111 7.59 -4.52 -23.96
N THR A 112 6.30 -4.24 -23.80
CA THR A 112 5.21 -5.14 -24.14
C THR A 112 4.28 -4.48 -25.15
N VAL A 113 3.71 -5.25 -26.08
CA VAL A 113 2.68 -4.76 -27.03
C VAL A 113 1.36 -4.41 -26.30
N THR A 114 1.27 -4.73 -25.01
CA THR A 114 0.06 -4.72 -24.20
C THR A 114 0.15 -3.71 -23.06
N ILE A 115 -0.96 -3.03 -22.78
CA ILE A 115 -1.06 -1.97 -21.77
C ILE A 115 -1.20 -2.57 -20.37
N ALA A 116 -0.35 -2.16 -19.43
CA ALA A 116 -0.46 -2.55 -18.03
C ALA A 116 -1.61 -1.81 -17.34
N ASN A 117 -2.56 -2.55 -16.75
CA ASN A 117 -3.71 -2.00 -16.04
C ASN A 117 -3.54 -2.11 -14.51
N TYR A 118 -4.00 -1.12 -13.75
CA TYR A 118 -4.03 -1.22 -12.29
C TYR A 118 -5.10 -2.24 -11.85
N HIS A 119 -4.81 -2.98 -10.79
CA HIS A 119 -5.69 -4.02 -10.27
C HIS A 119 -6.05 -3.75 -8.79
N PHE A 120 -6.94 -4.55 -8.20
CA PHE A 120 -7.60 -4.23 -6.92
C PHE A 120 -6.65 -3.90 -5.76
N ALA A 121 -5.45 -4.50 -5.69
CA ALA A 121 -4.56 -4.27 -4.55
C ALA A 121 -3.97 -2.85 -4.55
N PHE A 122 -3.83 -2.26 -5.75
CA PHE A 122 -3.46 -0.86 -5.90
C PHE A 122 -4.58 0.06 -5.40
N ALA A 123 -5.82 -0.20 -5.84
CA ALA A 123 -6.99 0.57 -5.40
C ALA A 123 -7.19 0.49 -3.87
N PHE A 124 -7.03 -0.69 -3.27
CA PHE A 124 -7.11 -0.85 -1.82
C PHE A 124 -6.03 -0.09 -1.06
N SER A 125 -4.84 0.10 -1.66
CA SER A 125 -3.78 0.91 -1.04
C SER A 125 -4.18 2.39 -1.00
N ILE A 126 -4.85 2.89 -2.05
CA ILE A 126 -5.41 4.26 -2.08
C ILE A 126 -6.54 4.39 -1.04
N ILE A 127 -7.47 3.44 -0.99
CA ILE A 127 -8.57 3.45 -0.01
C ILE A 127 -8.03 3.42 1.42
N ALA A 128 -7.02 2.59 1.69
CA ALA A 128 -6.37 2.53 3.01
C ALA A 128 -5.72 3.87 3.39
N MET A 129 -5.06 4.54 2.45
CA MET A 129 -4.50 5.88 2.65
C MET A 129 -5.60 6.90 2.98
N LEU A 130 -6.70 6.93 2.21
CA LEU A 130 -7.83 7.83 2.45
C LEU A 130 -8.51 7.55 3.80
N ALA A 131 -8.66 6.27 4.15
CA ALA A 131 -9.20 5.87 5.45
C ALA A 131 -8.31 6.32 6.61
N ALA A 132 -6.98 6.21 6.46
CA ALA A 132 -6.02 6.71 7.45
C ALA A 132 -6.13 8.24 7.62
N LEU A 133 -6.21 9.00 6.52
CA LEU A 133 -6.41 10.45 6.58
C LEU A 133 -7.74 10.83 7.24
N GLY A 134 -8.83 10.13 6.89
CA GLY A 134 -10.15 10.32 7.50
C GLY A 134 -10.13 10.04 9.00
N ALA A 135 -9.51 8.94 9.42
CA ALA A 135 -9.34 8.62 10.84
C ALA A 135 -8.51 9.69 11.57
N GLY A 136 -7.41 10.15 10.96
CA GLY A 136 -6.59 11.24 11.46
C GLY A 136 -7.38 12.54 11.68
N ALA A 137 -8.23 12.91 10.72
CA ALA A 137 -9.08 14.09 10.82
C ALA A 137 -10.13 13.96 11.93
N ILE A 138 -10.79 12.81 12.06
CA ILE A 138 -11.77 12.56 13.13
C ILE A 138 -11.11 12.68 14.51
N MET A 139 -9.94 12.06 14.71
CA MET A 139 -9.18 12.19 15.95
C MET A 139 -8.79 13.64 16.26
N MET A 140 -8.43 14.43 15.24
CA MET A 140 -8.09 15.84 15.41
C MET A 140 -9.31 16.66 15.88
N ILE A 141 -10.50 16.37 15.35
CA ILE A 141 -11.75 17.01 15.81
C ILE A 141 -12.03 16.69 17.28
N GLU A 142 -11.77 15.45 17.73
CA GLU A 142 -11.89 15.08 19.14
C GLU A 142 -10.94 15.88 20.04
N VAL A 143 -9.70 16.14 19.59
CA VAL A 143 -8.75 16.98 20.34
C VAL A 143 -9.28 18.41 20.48
N VAL A 144 -9.77 19.01 19.39
CA VAL A 144 -10.21 20.41 19.39
C VAL A 144 -11.47 20.61 20.23
N LYS A 145 -12.33 19.59 20.33
CA LYS A 145 -13.56 19.64 21.13
C LYS A 145 -13.35 19.27 22.62
N SER A 146 -12.18 18.77 23.01
CA SER A 146 -11.85 18.29 24.36
C SER A 146 -11.02 19.27 25.18
#